data_AF-A0A4V3Z051-F1
#
_entry.id   AF-A0A4V3Z051-F1
#
_cell.length_a   1.000
_cell.length_b   1.000
_cell.length_c   1.000
_cell.angle_alpha   90.00
_cell.angle_beta   90.00
_cell.angle_gamma   90.00
#
_symmetry.space_group_name_H-M   'P 1'
#
loop_
_entity.id
_entity.type
_entity.pdbx_description
1 polymer ?
#
loop_
_entity_poly.entity_id
_entity_poly.type
_entity_poly.pdbx_seq_one_letter_code
_entity_poly.pdbx_strand_id
1 'polypeptide(L)'
;MPSPGLAWQTLSDPGALALVDADSGRAAALGRPHPADLPMVQIVDIERLAWGWLVPASRPQSERHLREQVAADPLNTMRGLCWLMAMWVVAVHLRTGRQPTLLIAELHVPGIWRGAQVPTSAAVWEDLAERIRLGVLAALTSDGDADARFEQGLRHPAGIAPVLLDYALRMLAELHRRMLDHGIDPREMAGTLALYTIDPQDRATACFRPLT
;
A
#
# COMPACT_ATOMS: atom_id res chain seq x y z
N MET A 1 6.85 -11.71 27.38
CA MET A 1 7.24 -12.54 26.23
C MET A 1 6.98 -11.72 24.97
N PRO A 2 7.84 -11.74 23.94
CA PRO A 2 7.50 -11.07 22.68
C PRO A 2 6.20 -11.69 22.15
N SER A 3 5.23 -10.85 21.81
CA SER A 3 3.95 -11.31 21.28
C SER A 3 4.19 -12.09 19.99
N PRO A 4 3.57 -13.26 19.79
CA PRO A 4 3.64 -13.94 18.51
C PRO A 4 3.07 -12.99 17.45
N GLY A 5 3.95 -12.56 16.54
CA GLY A 5 3.63 -11.56 15.52
C GLY A 5 2.65 -12.10 14.47
N LEU A 6 2.56 -11.39 13.35
CA LEU A 6 1.88 -11.91 12.17
C LEU A 6 2.62 -13.15 11.64
N ALA A 7 1.86 -14.17 11.25
CA ALA A 7 2.38 -15.40 10.68
C ALA A 7 1.71 -15.69 9.34
N TRP A 8 2.50 -16.18 8.38
CA TRP A 8 2.02 -16.65 7.10
C TRP A 8 1.66 -18.14 7.16
N GLN A 9 0.52 -18.50 6.57
CA GLN A 9 0.08 -19.89 6.42
C GLN A 9 -0.35 -20.14 4.97
N THR A 10 -0.05 -21.33 4.46
CA THR A 10 -0.50 -21.75 3.14
C THR A 10 -2.00 -22.03 3.15
N LEU A 11 -2.67 -21.67 2.06
CA LEU A 11 -4.07 -22.00 1.81
C LEU A 11 -4.18 -23.11 0.76
N SER A 12 -5.37 -23.69 0.63
CA SER A 12 -5.68 -24.59 -0.49
C SER A 12 -5.71 -23.87 -1.84
N ASP A 13 -6.00 -22.57 -1.82
CA ASP A 13 -5.87 -21.66 -2.95
C ASP A 13 -4.39 -21.27 -3.15
N PRO A 14 -3.72 -21.76 -4.21
CA PRO A 14 -2.30 -21.48 -4.42
C PRO A 14 -2.02 -20.02 -4.83
N GLY A 15 -3.06 -19.25 -5.16
CA GLY A 15 -2.95 -17.82 -5.48
C GLY A 15 -2.88 -16.92 -4.25
N ALA A 16 -3.04 -17.46 -3.03
CA ALA A 16 -3.10 -16.67 -1.81
C ALA A 16 -2.41 -17.33 -0.60
N LEU A 17 -1.97 -16.50 0.34
CA LEU A 17 -1.55 -16.91 1.68
C LEU A 17 -2.51 -16.36 2.73
N ALA A 18 -2.69 -17.09 3.82
CA ALA A 18 -3.29 -16.54 5.01
C ALA A 18 -2.25 -15.75 5.80
N LEU A 19 -2.55 -14.49 6.11
CA LEU A 19 -1.88 -13.71 7.12
C LEU A 19 -2.69 -13.82 8.40
N VAL A 20 -2.09 -14.38 9.45
CA VAL A 20 -2.74 -14.68 10.72
C VAL A 20 -2.07 -13.87 11.82
N ASP A 21 -2.86 -13.11 12.58
CA ASP A 21 -2.40 -12.44 13.79
C ASP A 21 -2.61 -13.35 15.00
N ALA A 22 -1.53 -13.89 15.55
CA ALA A 22 -1.61 -14.83 16.66
C ALA A 22 -2.12 -14.21 17.97
N ASP A 23 -1.99 -12.89 18.14
CA ASP A 23 -2.48 -12.17 19.31
C ASP A 23 -4.01 -12.03 19.32
N SER A 24 -4.61 -11.70 18.18
CA SER A 24 -6.06 -11.51 18.06
C SER A 24 -6.83 -12.72 17.51
N GLY A 25 -6.14 -13.68 16.91
CA GLY A 25 -6.73 -14.81 16.20
C GLY A 25 -7.38 -14.44 14.85
N ARG A 26 -7.29 -13.17 14.40
CA ARG A 26 -7.86 -12.74 13.12
C ARG A 26 -6.96 -13.16 11.96
N ALA A 27 -7.57 -13.48 10.83
CA ALA A 27 -6.85 -13.85 9.62
C ALA A 27 -7.48 -13.21 8.37
N ALA A 28 -6.65 -13.02 7.35
CA ALA A 28 -7.09 -12.63 6.01
C ALA A 28 -6.29 -13.40 4.96
N ALA A 29 -6.93 -13.72 3.84
CA ALA A 29 -6.26 -14.23 2.66
C ALA A 29 -5.74 -13.06 1.83
N LEU A 30 -4.44 -13.08 1.55
CA LEU A 30 -3.72 -12.12 0.74
C LEU A 30 -3.25 -12.85 -0.51
N GLY A 31 -3.74 -12.41 -1.66
CA GLY A 31 -3.34 -12.87 -2.98
C GLY A 31 -2.62 -11.76 -3.74
N ARG A 32 -1.88 -12.16 -4.77
CA ARG A 32 -1.28 -11.20 -5.69
C ARG A 32 -2.32 -10.68 -6.69
N PRO A 33 -2.18 -9.45 -7.20
CA PRO A 33 -3.01 -8.97 -8.31
C PRO A 33 -2.73 -9.76 -9.58
N HIS A 34 -3.68 -9.70 -10.51
CA HIS A 34 -3.51 -10.33 -11.82
C HIS A 34 -2.37 -9.65 -12.59
N PRO A 35 -1.47 -10.40 -13.24
CA PRO A 35 -0.25 -9.85 -13.82
C PRO A 35 -0.49 -8.86 -14.98
N ALA A 36 -1.67 -8.91 -15.61
CA ALA A 36 -2.06 -7.91 -16.62
C ALA A 36 -2.43 -6.55 -16.02
N ASP A 37 -2.77 -6.49 -14.73
CA ASP A 37 -3.12 -5.24 -14.03
C ASP A 37 -1.93 -4.66 -13.30
N LEU A 38 -1.20 -5.51 -12.59
CA LEU A 38 -0.06 -5.12 -11.77
C LEU A 38 0.82 -6.35 -11.52
N PRO A 39 1.97 -6.49 -12.21
CA PRO A 39 2.87 -7.62 -12.01
C PRO A 39 3.43 -7.66 -10.57
N MET A 40 3.43 -8.83 -9.93
CA MET A 40 3.94 -8.98 -8.56
C MET A 40 5.41 -8.57 -8.43
N VAL A 41 6.22 -8.78 -9.47
CA VAL A 41 7.63 -8.35 -9.49
C VAL A 41 7.78 -6.84 -9.32
N GLN A 42 6.84 -6.06 -9.87
CA GLN A 42 6.83 -4.61 -9.73
C GLN A 42 6.45 -4.20 -8.31
N ILE A 43 5.49 -4.90 -7.68
CA ILE A 43 5.13 -4.66 -6.28
C ILE A 43 6.31 -4.93 -5.35
N VAL A 44 7.03 -6.03 -5.57
CA VAL A 44 8.24 -6.37 -4.78
C VAL A 44 9.33 -5.31 -4.95
N ASP A 45 9.53 -4.80 -6.16
CA ASP A 45 10.50 -3.72 -6.38
C ASP A 45 10.06 -2.42 -5.69
N ILE A 46 8.77 -2.07 -5.76
CA ILE A 46 8.22 -0.91 -5.05
C ILE A 46 8.33 -1.10 -3.53
N GLU A 47 8.13 -2.30 -2.98
CA GLU A 47 8.33 -2.59 -1.54
C GLU A 47 9.77 -2.31 -1.14
N ARG A 48 10.74 -2.78 -1.92
CA ARG A 48 12.16 -2.54 -1.71
C ARG A 48 12.50 -1.05 -1.75
N LEU A 49 11.96 -0.32 -2.72
CA LEU A 49 12.18 1.13 -2.87
C LEU A 49 11.49 1.93 -1.75
N ALA A 50 10.26 1.58 -1.38
CA ALA A 50 9.55 2.17 -0.25
C ALA A 50 10.34 1.95 1.05
N TRP A 51 10.90 0.76 1.25
CA TRP A 51 11.78 0.51 2.38
C TRP A 51 13.04 1.35 2.36
N GLY A 52 13.71 1.38 1.21
CA GLY A 52 14.89 2.19 1.01
C GLY A 52 14.61 3.68 1.24
N TRP A 53 13.39 4.15 0.94
CA TRP A 53 12.95 5.51 1.22
C TRP A 53 12.75 5.79 2.72
N LEU A 54 12.23 4.82 3.47
CA LEU A 54 12.05 4.95 4.93
C LEU A 54 13.40 5.02 5.67
N VAL A 55 14.43 4.34 5.18
CA VAL A 55 15.78 4.33 5.75
C VAL A 55 16.59 5.56 5.32
N PRO A 56 17.08 6.41 6.26
CA PRO A 56 17.76 7.67 5.91
C PRO A 56 18.95 7.54 4.95
N ALA A 57 19.76 6.48 5.09
CA ALA A 57 20.96 6.28 4.28
C ALA A 57 20.66 5.98 2.80
N SER A 58 19.59 5.23 2.52
CA SER A 58 19.17 4.85 1.17
C SER A 58 18.07 5.73 0.58
N ARG A 59 17.54 6.69 1.37
CA ARG A 59 16.41 7.53 0.97
C ARG A 59 16.64 8.29 -0.33
N PRO A 60 17.75 9.02 -0.52
CA PRO A 60 17.95 9.80 -1.75
C PRO A 60 17.99 8.95 -3.01
N GLN A 61 18.58 7.75 -2.91
CA GLN A 61 18.64 6.81 -4.02
C GLN A 61 17.25 6.25 -4.33
N SER A 62 16.52 5.81 -3.31
CA SER A 62 15.19 5.21 -3.49
C SER A 62 14.17 6.22 -4.01
N GLU A 63 14.21 7.45 -3.49
CA GLU A 63 13.40 8.57 -3.97
C GLU A 63 13.64 8.86 -5.44
N ARG A 64 14.91 8.83 -5.89
CA ARG A 64 15.25 9.02 -7.30
C ARG A 64 14.66 7.93 -8.18
N HIS A 65 14.84 6.65 -7.83
CA HIS A 65 14.32 5.54 -8.61
C HIS A 65 12.79 5.55 -8.65
N LEU A 66 12.11 5.85 -7.54
CA LEU A 66 10.65 5.99 -7.52
C LEU A 66 10.18 7.12 -8.43
N ARG A 67 10.88 8.26 -8.46
CA ARG A 67 10.56 9.36 -9.40
C ARG A 67 10.77 8.96 -10.86
N GLU A 68 11.84 8.22 -11.16
CA GLU A 68 12.09 7.68 -12.50
C GLU A 68 10.99 6.71 -12.93
N GLN A 69 10.55 5.82 -12.02
CA GLN A 69 9.44 4.90 -12.28
C GLN A 69 8.12 5.65 -12.50
N VAL A 70 7.78 6.62 -11.64
CA VAL A 70 6.58 7.45 -11.81
C VAL A 70 6.62 8.27 -13.11
N ALA A 71 7.80 8.72 -13.55
CA ALA A 71 7.93 9.43 -14.81
C ALA A 71 7.69 8.51 -16.03
N ALA A 72 8.09 7.24 -15.94
CA ALA A 72 7.91 6.26 -17.00
C ALA A 72 6.49 5.67 -17.04
N ASP A 73 5.95 5.30 -15.88
CA ASP A 73 4.64 4.68 -15.73
C ASP A 73 3.99 5.10 -14.40
N PRO A 74 3.35 6.29 -14.38
CA PRO A 74 2.71 6.80 -13.18
C PRO A 74 1.65 5.85 -12.60
N LEU A 75 0.91 5.17 -13.48
CA LEU A 75 -0.24 4.37 -13.09
C LEU A 75 0.20 3.12 -12.33
N ASN A 76 1.11 2.33 -12.91
CA ASN A 76 1.51 1.08 -12.28
C ASN A 76 2.35 1.31 -11.02
N THR A 77 3.21 2.35 -10.99
CA THR A 77 3.96 2.68 -9.78
C THR A 77 3.03 3.12 -8.64
N MET A 78 2.05 3.97 -8.93
CA MET A 78 1.11 4.45 -7.91
C MET A 78 0.12 3.36 -7.48
N ARG A 79 -0.34 2.49 -8.39
CA ARG A 79 -1.13 1.28 -8.03
C ARG A 79 -0.34 0.35 -7.13
N GLY A 80 0.94 0.10 -7.42
CA GLY A 80 1.82 -0.72 -6.58
C GLY A 80 1.99 -0.15 -5.16
N LEU A 81 2.21 1.16 -5.03
CA LEU A 81 2.25 1.82 -3.72
C LEU A 81 0.92 1.70 -2.97
N CYS A 82 -0.20 1.92 -3.65
CA CYS A 82 -1.53 1.81 -3.04
C CYS A 82 -1.84 0.38 -2.60
N TRP A 83 -1.43 -0.61 -3.38
CA TRP A 83 -1.58 -2.03 -3.05
C TRP A 83 -0.76 -2.41 -1.80
N LEU A 84 0.49 -1.94 -1.70
CA LEU A 84 1.31 -2.14 -0.49
C LEU A 84 0.67 -1.50 0.74
N MET A 85 0.17 -0.27 0.61
CA MET A 85 -0.55 0.40 1.68
C MET A 85 -1.83 -0.36 2.07
N ALA A 86 -2.57 -0.92 1.12
CA ALA A 86 -3.75 -1.74 1.40
C ALA A 86 -3.38 -3.01 2.18
N MET A 87 -2.30 -3.70 1.78
CA MET A 87 -1.76 -4.85 2.52
C MET A 87 -1.38 -4.49 3.96
N TRP A 88 -0.73 -3.35 4.15
CA TRP A 88 -0.36 -2.85 5.48
C TRP A 88 -1.58 -2.45 6.32
N VAL A 89 -2.61 -1.86 5.71
CA VAL A 89 -3.89 -1.61 6.35
C VAL A 89 -4.54 -2.93 6.81
N VAL A 90 -4.50 -3.99 6.00
CA VAL A 90 -5.00 -5.31 6.40
C VAL A 90 -4.24 -5.83 7.61
N ALA A 91 -2.91 -5.75 7.62
CA ALA A 91 -2.10 -6.15 8.77
C ALA A 91 -2.49 -5.39 10.06
N VAL A 92 -2.67 -4.07 9.99
CA VAL A 92 -3.13 -3.25 11.12
C VAL A 92 -4.56 -3.64 11.54
N HIS A 93 -5.45 -3.91 10.59
CA HIS A 93 -6.80 -4.40 10.88
C HIS A 93 -6.74 -5.73 11.64
N LEU A 94 -5.94 -6.69 11.20
CA LEU A 94 -5.79 -7.98 11.87
C LEU A 94 -5.33 -7.79 13.31
N ARG A 95 -4.37 -6.91 13.57
CA ARG A 95 -3.89 -6.63 14.93
C ARG A 95 -4.90 -5.90 15.80
N THR A 96 -5.48 -4.82 15.29
CA THR A 96 -6.26 -3.86 16.10
C THR A 96 -7.76 -4.11 16.10
N GLY A 97 -8.28 -4.86 15.12
CA GLY A 97 -9.71 -5.05 14.89
C GLY A 97 -10.42 -3.85 14.28
N ARG A 98 -9.70 -2.75 14.02
CA ARG A 98 -10.26 -1.54 13.41
C ARG A 98 -10.60 -1.80 11.94
N GLN A 99 -11.73 -1.29 11.46
CA GLN A 99 -12.15 -1.54 10.08
C GLN A 99 -11.14 -0.97 9.07
N PRO A 100 -10.78 -1.70 8.00
CA PRO A 100 -9.84 -1.23 6.98
C PRO A 100 -10.22 0.12 6.36
N THR A 101 -11.51 0.34 6.10
CA THR A 101 -12.02 1.59 5.53
C THR A 101 -11.80 2.79 6.45
N LEU A 102 -11.95 2.61 7.76
CA LEU A 102 -11.63 3.64 8.76
C LEU A 102 -10.12 3.93 8.82
N LEU A 103 -9.30 2.88 8.78
CA LEU A 103 -7.85 3.03 8.75
C LEU A 103 -7.39 3.80 7.50
N ILE A 104 -7.99 3.53 6.34
CA ILE A 104 -7.74 4.26 5.09
C ILE A 104 -8.16 5.73 5.22
N ALA A 105 -9.37 6.00 5.74
CA ALA A 105 -9.87 7.36 5.94
C ALA A 105 -8.93 8.21 6.81
N GLU A 106 -8.24 7.59 7.76
CA GLU A 106 -7.28 8.23 8.67
C GLU A 106 -5.85 8.33 8.13
N LEU A 107 -5.59 7.87 6.91
CA LEU A 107 -4.31 8.12 6.26
C LEU A 107 -4.25 9.59 5.87
N HIS A 108 -3.28 10.28 6.45
CA HIS A 108 -3.00 11.68 6.17
C HIS A 108 -1.48 11.89 6.13
N VAL A 109 -1.05 13.01 5.58
CA VAL A 109 0.36 13.41 5.64
C VAL A 109 0.66 13.98 7.04
N PRO A 110 1.61 13.41 7.82
CA PRO A 110 1.96 13.95 9.14
C PRO A 110 2.85 15.20 9.04
N GLY A 111 2.74 16.10 10.02
CA GLY A 111 3.71 17.17 10.25
C GLY A 111 3.67 18.29 9.21
N ILE A 112 2.82 19.30 9.44
CA ILE A 112 2.72 20.49 8.60
C ILE A 112 3.82 21.50 8.97
N TRP A 113 5.10 21.19 8.68
CA TRP A 113 6.09 22.27 8.58
C TRP A 113 5.99 22.88 7.18
N ARG A 114 5.38 24.06 7.16
CA ARG A 114 5.01 24.91 6.02
C ARG A 114 6.27 25.43 5.31
N GLY A 115 6.88 24.62 4.45
CA GLY A 115 7.97 25.06 3.56
C GLY A 115 7.46 25.90 2.37
N ALA A 116 8.36 26.54 1.62
CA ALA A 116 8.01 27.42 0.50
C ALA A 116 7.32 26.72 -0.70
N GLN A 117 7.31 25.38 -0.74
CA GLN A 117 6.63 24.58 -1.77
C GLN A 117 5.27 24.02 -1.31
N VAL A 118 4.74 24.49 -0.18
CA VAL A 118 3.50 24.01 0.42
C VAL A 118 2.29 24.66 -0.26
N PRO A 119 1.29 23.88 -0.72
CA PRO A 119 0.01 24.42 -1.15
C PRO A 119 -0.58 25.38 -0.11
N THR A 120 -1.03 26.54 -0.58
CA THR A 120 -1.50 27.66 0.26
C THR A 120 -2.76 27.32 1.07
N SER A 121 -3.45 26.21 0.73
CA SER A 121 -4.75 25.82 1.25
C SER A 121 -4.73 24.38 1.78
N ALA A 122 -5.26 24.17 2.98
CA ALA A 122 -5.48 22.84 3.57
C ALA A 122 -6.37 21.94 2.69
N ALA A 123 -7.27 22.52 1.90
CA ALA A 123 -8.14 21.76 0.99
C ALA A 123 -7.35 21.06 -0.13
N VAL A 124 -6.22 21.63 -0.57
CA VAL A 124 -5.36 20.99 -1.57
C VAL A 124 -4.64 19.77 -0.97
N TRP A 125 -4.21 19.86 0.29
CA TRP A 125 -3.61 18.74 0.99
C TRP A 125 -4.59 17.57 1.15
N GLU A 126 -5.82 17.89 1.52
CA GLU A 126 -6.89 16.91 1.66
C GLU A 126 -7.25 16.28 0.31
N ASP A 127 -7.34 17.06 -0.78
CA ASP A 127 -7.57 16.54 -2.13
C ASP A 127 -6.47 15.55 -2.57
N LEU A 128 -5.21 15.88 -2.32
CA LEU A 128 -4.08 15.00 -2.65
C LEU A 128 -4.09 13.71 -1.80
N ALA A 129 -4.35 13.83 -0.49
CA ALA A 129 -4.50 12.67 0.38
C ALA A 129 -5.69 11.79 -0.04
N GLU A 130 -6.81 12.40 -0.42
CA GLU A 130 -8.02 11.70 -0.86
C GLU A 130 -7.78 10.86 -2.11
N ARG A 131 -7.01 11.36 -3.07
CA ARG A 131 -6.63 10.59 -4.26
C ARG A 131 -5.81 9.35 -3.91
N ILE A 132 -4.91 9.46 -2.93
CA ILE A 132 -4.15 8.30 -2.45
C ILE A 132 -5.07 7.34 -1.70
N ARG A 133 -5.93 7.83 -0.81
CA ARG A 133 -6.91 6.99 -0.09
C ARG A 133 -7.82 6.23 -1.05
N LEU A 134 -8.26 6.88 -2.13
CA LEU A 134 -9.05 6.25 -3.19
C LEU A 134 -8.29 5.11 -3.88
N GLY A 135 -7.00 5.30 -4.21
CA GLY A 135 -6.18 4.23 -4.78
C GLY A 135 -5.99 3.05 -3.82
N VAL A 136 -5.77 3.33 -2.53
CA VAL A 136 -5.67 2.30 -1.48
C VAL A 136 -7.00 1.56 -1.34
N LEU A 137 -8.12 2.27 -1.37
CA LEU A 137 -9.45 1.69 -1.33
C LEU A 137 -9.71 0.80 -2.55
N ALA A 138 -9.39 1.27 -3.76
CA ALA A 138 -9.52 0.50 -4.99
C ALA A 138 -8.71 -0.81 -4.94
N ALA A 139 -7.48 -0.75 -4.43
CA ALA A 139 -6.65 -1.94 -4.22
C ALA A 139 -7.23 -2.90 -3.17
N LEU A 140 -7.80 -2.35 -2.08
CA LEU A 140 -8.42 -3.15 -1.02
C LEU A 140 -9.68 -3.88 -1.49
N THR A 141 -10.54 -3.21 -2.26
CA THR A 141 -11.88 -3.71 -2.62
C THR A 141 -11.95 -4.34 -3.99
N SER A 142 -10.95 -4.13 -4.86
CA SER A 142 -11.01 -4.48 -6.28
C SER A 142 -12.20 -3.82 -7.01
N ASP A 143 -12.62 -2.65 -6.53
CA ASP A 143 -13.70 -1.85 -7.13
C ASP A 143 -13.19 -1.12 -8.39
N GLY A 144 -13.74 -1.50 -9.54
CA GLY A 144 -13.38 -0.93 -10.84
C GLY A 144 -13.74 0.55 -10.99
N ASP A 145 -14.80 1.04 -10.33
CA ASP A 145 -15.17 2.45 -10.38
C ASP A 145 -14.19 3.30 -9.56
N ALA A 146 -13.76 2.78 -8.40
CA ALA A 146 -12.74 3.42 -7.58
C ALA A 146 -11.39 3.47 -8.32
N ASP A 147 -10.99 2.38 -8.98
CA ASP A 147 -9.76 2.32 -9.78
C ASP A 147 -9.79 3.29 -10.98
N ALA A 148 -10.91 3.36 -11.70
CA ALA A 148 -11.07 4.31 -12.81
C ALA A 148 -10.97 5.77 -12.35
N ARG A 149 -11.56 6.11 -11.20
CA ARG A 149 -11.45 7.45 -10.61
C ARG A 149 -10.04 7.75 -10.12
N PHE A 150 -9.34 6.77 -9.57
CA PHE A 150 -7.93 6.90 -9.20
C PHE A 150 -7.05 7.16 -10.42
N GLU A 151 -7.22 6.39 -11.50
CA GLU A 151 -6.52 6.60 -12.77
C GLU A 151 -6.75 8.01 -13.34
N GLN A 152 -7.98 8.51 -13.29
CA GLN A 152 -8.29 9.89 -13.69
C GLN A 152 -7.59 10.93 -12.79
N GLY A 153 -7.57 10.68 -11.47
CA GLY A 153 -6.92 11.53 -10.48
C GLY A 153 -5.39 11.59 -10.62
N LEU A 154 -4.76 10.57 -11.21
CA LEU A 154 -3.33 10.55 -11.54
C LEU A 154 -2.99 11.38 -12.79
N ARG A 155 -3.96 11.66 -13.66
CA ARG A 155 -3.75 12.36 -14.93
C ARG A 155 -4.00 13.87 -14.87
N HIS A 156 -4.75 14.35 -13.88
CA HIS A 156 -5.21 15.74 -13.82
C HIS A 156 -4.87 16.44 -12.50
N PRO A 157 -4.19 17.59 -12.49
CA PRO A 157 -3.57 18.25 -13.65
C PRO A 157 -2.38 17.46 -14.21
N ALA A 158 -1.94 17.79 -15.42
CA ALA A 158 -0.73 17.20 -15.99
C ALA A 158 0.48 17.42 -15.06
N GLY A 159 1.28 16.38 -14.85
CA GLY A 159 2.43 16.44 -13.94
C GLY A 159 2.09 16.31 -12.45
N ILE A 160 0.86 15.93 -12.09
CA ILE A 160 0.48 15.73 -10.67
C ILE A 160 1.08 14.47 -10.04
N ALA A 161 1.43 13.46 -10.85
CA ALA A 161 1.86 12.16 -10.32
C ALA A 161 3.12 12.21 -9.43
N PRO A 162 4.19 12.96 -9.75
CA PRO A 162 5.33 13.14 -8.84
C PRO A 162 4.95 13.78 -7.50
N VAL A 163 3.96 14.69 -7.49
CA VAL A 163 3.44 15.28 -6.25
C VAL A 163 2.71 14.21 -5.45
N LEU A 164 1.85 13.43 -6.10
CA LEU A 164 1.12 12.33 -5.44
C LEU A 164 2.07 11.26 -4.88
N LEU A 165 3.19 10.98 -5.55
CA LEU A 165 4.23 10.09 -5.05
C LEU A 165 4.80 10.57 -3.71
N ASP A 166 5.20 11.84 -3.62
CA ASP A 166 5.75 12.39 -2.37
C ASP A 166 4.72 12.31 -1.22
N TYR A 167 3.43 12.45 -1.51
CA TYR A 167 2.36 12.32 -0.53
C TYR A 167 2.12 10.87 -0.13
N ALA A 168 2.08 9.95 -1.09
CA ALA A 168 1.94 8.51 -0.85
C ALA A 168 3.07 7.99 0.03
N LEU A 169 4.33 8.40 -0.21
CA LEU A 169 5.48 8.00 0.59
C LEU A 169 5.39 8.50 2.03
N ARG A 170 4.90 9.72 2.26
CA ARG A 170 4.67 10.26 3.62
C ARG A 170 3.55 9.53 4.36
N MET A 171 2.46 9.22 3.66
CA MET A 171 1.34 8.43 4.23
C MET A 171 1.80 6.99 4.52
N LEU A 172 2.60 6.40 3.65
CA LEU A 172 3.23 5.10 3.84
C LEU A 172 4.17 5.11 5.06
N ALA A 173 4.93 6.19 5.27
CA ALA A 173 5.78 6.35 6.46
C ALA A 173 4.98 6.38 7.76
N GLU A 174 3.86 7.09 7.76
CA GLU A 174 2.95 7.14 8.91
C GLU A 174 2.31 5.77 9.16
N LEU A 175 1.87 5.09 8.10
CA LEU A 175 1.33 3.73 8.21
C LEU A 175 2.37 2.74 8.75
N HIS A 176 3.61 2.82 8.25
CA HIS A 176 4.74 2.05 8.76
C HIS A 176 4.96 2.29 10.26
N ARG A 177 4.97 3.56 10.70
CA ARG A 177 5.10 3.91 12.11
C ARG A 177 3.97 3.30 12.94
N ARG A 178 2.72 3.37 12.46
CA ARG A 178 1.56 2.73 13.11
C ARG A 178 1.70 1.21 13.22
N MET A 179 2.25 0.55 12.19
CA MET A 179 2.52 -0.89 12.23
C MET A 179 3.52 -1.22 13.34
N LEU A 180 4.63 -0.47 13.43
CA LEU A 180 5.63 -0.65 14.48
C LEU A 180 5.07 -0.40 15.88
N ASP A 181 4.26 0.65 16.06
CA ASP A 181 3.59 0.97 17.32
C ASP A 181 2.67 -0.19 17.79
N HIS A 182 2.18 -1.00 16.86
CA HIS A 182 1.35 -2.18 17.12
C HIS A 182 2.13 -3.51 17.10
N GLY A 183 3.47 -3.47 17.01
CA GLY A 183 4.32 -4.65 17.04
C GLY A 183 4.33 -5.45 15.73
N ILE A 184 3.97 -4.83 14.61
CA ILE A 184 3.93 -5.45 13.29
C ILE A 184 5.20 -5.07 12.51
N ASP A 185 5.95 -6.06 12.03
CA ASP A 185 7.06 -5.86 11.11
C ASP A 185 6.54 -5.92 9.66
N PRO A 186 6.59 -4.82 8.86
CA PRO A 186 6.11 -4.84 7.48
C PRO A 186 7.13 -5.41 6.49
N ARG A 187 8.31 -5.85 6.95
CA ARG A 187 9.38 -6.28 6.05
C ARG A 187 8.99 -7.50 5.23
N GLU A 188 9.34 -7.42 3.94
CA GLU A 188 9.23 -8.52 2.97
C GLU A 188 7.83 -9.13 2.88
N MET A 189 6.77 -8.39 3.18
CA MET A 189 5.41 -8.91 3.10
C MET A 189 5.01 -9.20 1.64
N ALA A 190 5.31 -8.29 0.71
CA ALA A 190 5.08 -8.52 -0.72
C ALA A 190 6.08 -9.55 -1.27
N GLY A 191 7.35 -9.48 -0.86
CA GLY A 191 8.35 -10.51 -1.19
C GLY A 191 7.91 -11.93 -0.78
N THR A 192 7.33 -12.08 0.41
CA THR A 192 6.80 -13.36 0.91
C THR A 192 5.65 -13.84 0.05
N LEU A 193 4.68 -12.98 -0.29
CA LEU A 193 3.60 -13.35 -1.20
C LEU A 193 4.13 -13.78 -2.57
N ALA A 194 5.10 -13.07 -3.12
CA ALA A 194 5.70 -13.42 -4.42
C ALA A 194 6.38 -14.81 -4.40
N LEU A 195 7.04 -15.16 -3.28
CA LEU A 195 7.76 -16.42 -3.14
C LEU A 195 6.85 -17.65 -3.01
N TYR A 196 5.70 -17.50 -2.35
CA TYR A 196 4.88 -18.64 -1.91
C TYR A 196 3.51 -18.76 -2.61
N THR A 197 3.17 -17.87 -3.52
CA THR A 197 1.92 -17.97 -4.31
C THR A 197 2.21 -18.24 -5.80
N ILE A 198 1.18 -18.37 -6.62
CA ILE A 198 1.27 -18.35 -8.09
C ILE A 198 0.37 -17.26 -8.68
N ASP A 199 0.55 -16.95 -9.97
CA ASP A 199 -0.30 -15.97 -10.66
C ASP A 199 -1.76 -16.41 -10.68
N PRO A 200 -2.71 -15.53 -10.26
CA PRO A 200 -4.11 -15.84 -10.32
C PRO A 200 -4.52 -15.98 -11.79
N GLN A 201 -5.32 -16.99 -12.07
CA GLN A 201 -5.86 -17.23 -13.42
C GLN A 201 -7.03 -16.29 -13.73
N ASP A 202 -7.81 -15.93 -12.70
CA ASP A 202 -8.96 -15.04 -12.83
C ASP A 202 -8.62 -13.63 -12.36
N ARG A 203 -8.77 -12.67 -13.28
CA ARG A 203 -8.58 -11.24 -13.05
C ARG A 203 -9.54 -10.65 -12.00
N ALA A 204 -10.71 -11.26 -11.80
CA ALA A 204 -11.71 -10.80 -10.84
C ALA A 204 -11.39 -11.21 -9.38
N THR A 205 -10.35 -12.00 -9.15
CA THR A 205 -10.01 -12.47 -7.80
C THR A 205 -9.51 -11.31 -6.94
N ALA A 206 -10.25 -10.96 -5.89
CA ALA A 206 -9.84 -9.92 -4.97
C ALA A 206 -8.54 -10.29 -4.23
N CYS A 207 -7.60 -9.34 -4.17
CA CYS A 207 -6.30 -9.54 -3.51
C CYS A 207 -6.43 -9.71 -2.00
N PHE A 208 -7.43 -9.08 -1.36
CA PHE A 208 -7.58 -9.08 0.10
C PHE A 208 -8.97 -9.61 0.45
N ARG A 209 -9.03 -10.72 1.18
CA ARG A 209 -10.30 -11.37 1.56
C ARG A 209 -10.29 -11.74 3.04
N PRO A 210 -11.37 -11.49 3.80
CA PRO A 210 -11.46 -11.95 5.17
C PRO A 210 -11.47 -13.49 5.23
N LEU A 211 -10.83 -14.08 6.24
CA LEU A 211 -10.96 -15.50 6.57
C LEU A 211 -11.83 -15.61 7.83
N THR A 212 -12.91 -16.38 7.71
CA THR A 212 -13.86 -16.66 8.80
C THR A 212 -13.42 -17.85 9.64
#